data_AF-A0A075MPH4-F1
#
_entry.id   AF-A0A075MPH4-F1
#
_cell.length_a   1.000
_cell.length_b   1.000
_cell.length_c   1.000
_cell.angle_alpha   90.00
_cell.angle_beta   90.00
_cell.angle_gamma   90.00
#
_symmetry.space_group_name_H-M   'P 1'
#
loop_
_entity.id
_entity.type
_entity.pdbx_description
1 polymer ?
#
loop_
_entity_poly.entity_id
_entity_poly.type
_entity_poly.pdbx_seq_one_letter_code
_entity_poly.pdbx_strand_id
1 'polypeptide(L)'
;MQEDMWLEVRACQGTPAAKDLEHETVLRIPALSEALKAVEKASLDMARKGGSTMWDYSRKLEPGEADDVRGLFAGAQEKDDGRSRSLSTDYSYYGRCYTLTLFTFK
;
A
#
# COMPACT_ATOMS: atom_id res chain seq x y z
N MET A 1 19.00 -3.35 -15.31
CA MET A 1 17.67 -4.00 -15.37
C MET A 1 16.73 -3.13 -14.56
N GLN A 2 15.58 -2.77 -15.13
CA GLN A 2 14.55 -2.03 -14.41
C GLN A 2 13.81 -3.08 -13.55
N GLU A 3 13.87 -2.94 -12.22
CA GLU A 3 13.21 -3.87 -11.32
C GLU A 3 11.68 -3.66 -11.40
N ASP A 4 10.93 -4.73 -11.66
CA ASP A 4 9.47 -4.68 -11.71
C ASP A 4 8.92 -4.55 -10.28
N MET A 5 8.61 -3.31 -9.89
CA MET A 5 8.07 -2.98 -8.57
C MET A 5 6.56 -2.80 -8.60
N TRP A 6 5.89 -3.35 -7.58
CA TRP A 6 4.45 -3.29 -7.41
C TRP A 6 4.11 -2.81 -6.01
N LEU A 7 3.17 -1.87 -5.90
CA LEU A 7 2.61 -1.42 -4.63
C LEU A 7 1.23 -2.05 -4.46
N GLU A 8 1.08 -2.80 -3.37
CA GLU A 8 -0.19 -3.27 -2.85
C GLU A 8 -0.61 -2.40 -1.66
N VAL A 9 -1.90 -2.07 -1.60
CA VAL A 9 -2.53 -1.39 -0.47
C VAL A 9 -3.73 -2.21 -0.02
N ARG A 10 -3.83 -2.44 1.28
CA ARG A 10 -4.91 -3.21 1.91
C ARG A 10 -5.44 -2.48 3.13
N ALA A 11 -6.72 -2.61 3.44
CA ALA A 11 -7.23 -2.19 4.76
C ALA A 11 -6.73 -3.14 5.88
N CYS A 12 -6.32 -2.60 7.04
CA CYS A 12 -5.79 -3.42 8.15
C CYS A 12 -6.85 -4.36 8.75
N GLN A 13 -6.42 -5.55 9.20
CA GLN A 13 -7.23 -6.38 10.12
C GLN A 13 -6.90 -6.03 11.57
N GLY A 14 -7.63 -5.07 12.13
CA GLY A 14 -7.46 -4.64 13.52
C GLY A 14 -6.76 -3.29 13.64
N THR A 15 -6.35 -2.94 14.86
CA THR A 15 -5.72 -1.66 15.21
C THR A 15 -4.24 -1.84 15.53
N PRO A 16 -3.36 -2.11 14.54
CA PRO A 16 -1.93 -2.05 14.76
C PRO A 16 -1.49 -0.60 15.01
N ALA A 17 -0.35 -0.43 15.68
CA ALA A 17 0.30 0.87 15.83
C ALA A 17 0.82 1.32 14.46
N ALA A 18 -0.04 1.99 13.70
CA ALA A 18 0.24 2.47 12.37
C ALA A 18 0.93 3.84 12.41
N LYS A 19 1.91 4.06 11.52
CA LYS A 19 2.53 5.38 11.34
C LYS A 19 1.57 6.28 10.58
N ASP A 20 1.49 7.57 10.88
CA ASP A 20 0.68 8.47 10.06
C ASP A 20 1.31 8.67 8.68
N LEU A 21 0.49 8.51 7.65
CA LEU A 21 0.86 8.75 6.26
C LEU A 21 0.50 10.19 5.89
N GLU A 22 1.53 11.00 5.62
CA GLU A 22 1.35 12.41 5.32
C GLU A 22 0.57 12.61 4.01
N HIS A 23 -0.40 13.54 4.04
CA HIS A 23 -1.23 13.84 2.88
C HIS A 23 -0.41 14.29 1.65
N GLU A 24 0.63 15.10 1.86
CA GLU A 24 1.52 15.55 0.78
C GLU A 24 2.24 14.39 0.10
N THR A 25 2.64 13.38 0.88
CA THR A 25 3.25 12.16 0.37
C THR A 25 2.27 11.34 -0.48
N VAL A 26 1.02 11.23 -0.06
CA VAL A 26 -0.04 10.58 -0.86
C VAL A 26 -0.28 11.32 -2.18
N LEU A 27 -0.28 12.65 -2.17
CA LEU A 27 -0.50 13.45 -3.38
C LEU A 27 0.68 13.38 -4.37
N ARG A 28 1.91 13.27 -3.86
CA ARG A 28 3.13 13.21 -4.68
C ARG A 28 3.31 11.88 -5.40
N ILE A 29 2.76 10.78 -4.86
CA ILE A 29 2.91 9.44 -5.42
C ILE A 29 1.57 9.02 -6.05
N PRO A 30 1.38 9.13 -7.39
CA PRO A 30 0.13 8.80 -8.05
C PRO A 30 -0.33 7.36 -7.75
N ALA A 31 0.59 6.40 -7.73
CA ALA A 31 0.30 5.02 -7.37
C ALA A 31 -0.35 4.86 -6.00
N LEU A 32 0.15 5.59 -5.01
CA LEU A 32 -0.36 5.55 -3.65
C LEU A 32 -1.74 6.22 -3.56
N SER A 33 -1.91 7.40 -4.18
CA SER A 33 -3.21 8.07 -4.21
C SER A 33 -4.28 7.23 -4.89
N GLU A 34 -3.96 6.58 -6.01
CA GLU A 34 -4.91 5.73 -6.74
C GLU A 34 -5.29 4.51 -5.91
N ALA A 35 -4.29 3.82 -5.35
CA ALA A 35 -4.52 2.62 -4.56
C ALA A 35 -5.38 2.88 -3.32
N LEU A 36 -5.08 3.96 -2.57
CA LEU A 36 -5.88 4.35 -1.41
C LEU A 36 -7.33 4.66 -1.81
N LYS A 37 -7.54 5.45 -2.88
CA LYS A 37 -8.89 5.76 -3.37
C LYS A 37 -9.66 4.50 -3.81
N ALA A 38 -8.98 3.56 -4.46
CA ALA A 38 -9.58 2.31 -4.90
C ALA A 38 -10.03 1.45 -3.72
N VAL A 39 -9.17 1.27 -2.72
CA VAL A 39 -9.48 0.52 -1.48
C VAL A 39 -10.61 1.20 -0.69
N GLU A 40 -10.60 2.53 -0.60
CA GLU A 40 -11.65 3.29 0.08
C GLU A 40 -13.00 3.13 -0.61
N LYS A 41 -13.04 3.28 -1.94
CA LYS A 41 -14.26 3.11 -2.73
C LYS A 41 -14.81 1.69 -2.58
N ALA A 42 -13.97 0.68 -2.72
CA ALA A 42 -14.38 -0.72 -2.57
C ALA A 42 -14.92 -1.01 -1.16
N SER A 43 -14.28 -0.45 -0.13
CA SER A 43 -14.71 -0.57 1.27
C SER A 43 -16.07 0.09 1.51
N LEU A 44 -16.31 1.28 0.95
CA LEU A 44 -17.60 1.98 1.04
C LEU A 44 -18.73 1.25 0.32
N ASP A 45 -18.46 0.75 -0.89
CA ASP A 45 -19.44 0.00 -1.68
C ASP A 45 -19.87 -1.29 -0.99
N MET A 46 -18.97 -1.94 -0.24
CA MET A 46 -19.28 -3.13 0.53
C MET A 46 -20.00 -2.86 1.84
N ALA A 47 -19.63 -1.80 2.57
CA ALA A 47 -20.38 -1.38 3.76
C ALA A 47 -21.86 -1.13 3.41
N ARG A 48 -22.14 -0.62 2.21
CA ARG A 48 -23.51 -0.46 1.68
C ARG A 48 -24.18 -1.79 1.31
N LYS A 49 -23.42 -2.81 0.94
CA LYS A 49 -23.91 -4.13 0.50
C LYS A 49 -23.90 -5.20 1.61
N GLY A 50 -23.47 -4.87 2.82
CA GLY A 50 -23.50 -5.75 3.99
C GLY A 50 -22.44 -6.86 4.00
N GLY A 51 -21.32 -6.71 3.28
CA GLY A 51 -20.23 -7.69 3.29
C GLY A 51 -18.98 -7.22 4.04
N SER A 52 -18.15 -8.16 4.52
CA SER A 52 -16.97 -7.88 5.36
C SER A 52 -15.62 -8.29 4.73
N THR A 53 -15.51 -8.23 3.40
CA THR A 53 -14.27 -8.65 2.73
C THR A 53 -13.19 -7.57 2.84
N MET A 54 -11.96 -7.97 3.11
CA MET A 54 -10.79 -7.12 2.94
C MET A 54 -10.51 -6.90 1.45
N TRP A 55 -10.32 -5.64 1.08
CA TRP A 55 -9.91 -5.27 -0.28
C TRP A 55 -8.43 -4.97 -0.33
N ASP A 56 -7.79 -5.58 -1.29
CA ASP A 56 -6.45 -5.30 -1.79
C ASP A 56 -6.55 -4.57 -3.14
N TYR A 57 -5.66 -3.62 -3.35
CA TYR A 57 -5.41 -3.03 -4.65
C TYR A 57 -3.91 -3.03 -4.90
N SER A 58 -3.51 -3.58 -6.04
CA SER A 58 -2.11 -3.68 -6.43
C SER A 58 -1.89 -3.07 -7.79
N ARG A 59 -0.86 -2.23 -7.92
CA ARG A 59 -0.44 -1.68 -9.22
C ARG A 59 1.07 -1.65 -9.36
N LYS A 60 1.51 -1.73 -10.61
CA LYS A 60 2.91 -1.52 -10.97
C LYS A 60 3.30 -0.05 -10.71
N LEU A 61 4.52 0.15 -10.22
CA LEU A 61 5.11 1.46 -10.05
C LEU A 61 5.78 1.91 -11.34
N GLU A 62 5.55 3.18 -11.69
CA GLU A 62 6.33 3.83 -12.71
C GLU A 62 7.76 4.09 -12.19
N PRO A 63 8.78 4.17 -13.07
CA PRO A 63 10.17 4.34 -12.64
C PRO A 63 10.41 5.57 -11.77
N GLY A 64 9.65 6.65 -12.00
CA GLY A 64 9.73 7.88 -11.19
C GLY A 64 9.03 7.79 -9.82
N GLU A 65 8.18 6.78 -9.59
CA GLU A 65 7.46 6.58 -8.32
C GLU A 65 8.24 5.65 -7.37
N ALA A 66 9.11 4.80 -7.91
CA ALA A 66 9.76 3.73 -7.19
C ALA A 66 10.59 4.21 -5.97
N ASP A 67 11.38 5.26 -6.14
CA ASP A 67 12.24 5.77 -5.08
C ASP A 67 11.43 6.43 -3.96
N ASP A 68 10.41 7.22 -4.32
CA ASP A 68 9.50 7.83 -3.35
C ASP A 68 8.74 6.75 -2.55
N VAL A 69 8.27 5.69 -3.20
CA VAL A 69 7.57 4.58 -2.54
C VAL A 69 8.52 3.79 -1.64
N ARG A 70 9.76 3.49 -2.08
CA ARG A 70 10.77 2.80 -1.26
C ARG A 70 11.03 3.55 0.05
N GLY A 71 11.05 4.89 0.02
CA GLY A 71 11.24 5.73 1.20
C GLY A 71 10.21 5.49 2.31
N LEU A 72 8.99 5.09 1.96
CA LEU A 72 7.94 4.74 2.94
C LEU A 72 8.35 3.52 3.78
N PHE A 73 9.03 2.56 3.16
CA PHE A 73 9.41 1.31 3.81
C PHE A 73 10.74 1.40 4.57
N ALA A 74 11.23 2.60 4.87
CA ALA A 74 12.44 2.78 5.66
C ALA A 74 12.31 2.09 7.04
N GLY A 75 13.17 1.10 7.28
CA GLY A 75 13.17 0.29 8.50
C GLY A 75 12.13 -0.85 8.52
N ALA A 76 11.40 -1.08 7.43
CA ALA A 76 10.56 -2.27 7.29
C ALA A 76 11.42 -3.53 7.13
N GLN A 77 10.93 -4.66 7.64
CA GLN A 77 11.59 -5.94 7.47
C GLN A 77 11.36 -6.47 6.05
N GLU A 78 12.44 -6.75 5.34
CA GLU A 78 12.38 -7.43 4.04
C GLU A 78 12.06 -8.92 4.22
N LYS A 79 11.19 -9.44 3.36
CA LYS A 79 10.92 -10.87 3.21
C LYS A 79 11.18 -11.31 1.77
N ASP A 80 11.94 -12.39 1.59
CA ASP A 80 12.20 -13.02 0.30
C ASP A 80 11.58 -14.41 0.28
N ASP A 81 10.70 -14.68 -0.68
CA ASP A 81 10.00 -15.97 -0.84
C ASP A 81 10.56 -16.85 -1.98
N GLY A 82 11.72 -16.47 -2.52
CA GLY A 82 12.34 -17.10 -3.68
C GLY A 82 11.92 -16.49 -5.01
N ARG A 83 10.68 -15.99 -5.14
CA ARG A 83 10.12 -15.39 -6.37
C ARG A 83 10.12 -13.86 -6.34
N SER A 84 9.92 -13.28 -5.18
CA SER A 84 9.83 -11.84 -4.96
C SER A 84 10.45 -11.44 -3.62
N ARG A 85 10.84 -10.17 -3.53
CA ARG A 85 11.15 -9.51 -2.26
C ARG A 85 10.00 -8.59 -1.91
N SER A 86 9.62 -8.55 -0.64
CA SER A 86 8.54 -7.71 -0.15
C SER A 86 8.94 -6.93 1.10
N LEU A 87 8.46 -5.69 1.18
CA LEU A 87 8.52 -4.82 2.34
C LEU A 87 7.10 -4.43 2.72
N SER A 88 6.73 -4.50 3.99
CA SER A 88 5.35 -4.21 4.43
C SER A 88 5.34 -3.34 5.70
N THR A 89 4.46 -2.34 5.72
CA THR A 89 4.28 -1.38 6.82
C THR A 89 2.82 -0.96 6.93
N ASP A 90 2.33 -0.82 8.16
CA ASP A 90 1.01 -0.27 8.46
C ASP A 90 1.03 1.26 8.61
N TYR A 91 0.07 1.91 7.96
CA TYR A 91 -0.11 3.35 7.90
C TYR A 91 -1.52 3.78 8.29
N SER A 92 -1.63 4.92 8.98
CA SER A 92 -2.87 5.63 9.26
C SER A 92 -3.03 6.78 8.27
N TYR A 93 -4.17 6.84 7.57
CA TYR A 93 -4.49 7.93 6.65
C TYR A 93 -5.96 8.33 6.82
N TYR A 94 -6.20 9.60 7.15
CA TYR A 94 -7.53 10.13 7.53
C TYR A 94 -8.28 9.25 8.55
N GLY A 95 -7.56 8.75 9.57
CA GLY A 95 -8.13 7.95 10.65
C GLY A 95 -8.49 6.51 10.24
N ARG A 96 -8.04 6.05 9.06
CA ARG A 96 -8.18 4.67 8.60
C ARG A 96 -6.82 3.99 8.50
N CYS A 97 -6.77 2.70 8.82
CA CYS A 97 -5.54 1.92 8.77
C CYS A 97 -5.42 1.18 7.44
N TYR A 98 -4.23 1.29 6.83
CA TYR A 98 -3.84 0.62 5.60
C TYR A 98 -2.50 -0.11 5.77
N THR A 99 -2.42 -1.36 5.35
CA THR A 99 -1.16 -2.07 5.15
C THR A 99 -0.69 -1.81 3.73
N LEU A 100 0.48 -1.20 3.60
CA LEU A 100 1.18 -1.05 2.32
C LEU A 100 2.19 -2.19 2.18
N THR A 101 2.28 -2.78 0.99
CA THR A 101 3.30 -3.80 0.67
C THR A 101 3.95 -3.47 -0.67
N LEU A 102 5.27 -3.30 -0.67
CA LEU A 102 6.06 -3.13 -1.88
C LEU A 102 6.66 -4.47 -2.28
N PHE A 103 6.32 -4.95 -3.46
CA PHE A 103 6.90 -6.16 -4.07
C PHE A 103 7.93 -5.78 -5.13
N THR A 104 9.03 -6.52 -5.17
CA THR A 104 10.04 -6.48 -6.23
C THR A 104 10.21 -7.90 -6.77
N PHE A 105 9.93 -8.10 -8.06
CA PHE A 105 10.05 -9.40 -8.71
C PHE A 105 11.46 -9.61 -9.31
N LYS A 106 11.94 -10.84 -9.24
CA LYS A 106 13.27 -11.26 -9.76
C LYS A 106 13.23 -11.58 -11.25
#